data_AF-A0A183HCY9-F1
#
_entry.id   AF-A0A183HCY9-F1
#
_cell.length_a   1.000
_cell.length_b   1.000
_cell.length_c   1.000
_cell.angle_alpha   90.00
_cell.angle_beta   90.00
_cell.angle_gamma   90.00
#
_symmetry.space_group_name_H-M   'P 1'
#
loop_
_entity.id
_entity.type
_entity.pdbx_description
1 polymer ?
#
loop_
_entity_poly.entity_id
_entity_poly.type
_entity_poly.pdbx_seq_one_letter_code
_entity_poly.pdbx_strand_id
1 'polypeptide(L)'
;MEETNNNQAGFDPRHVIQMEEAANILMSPNVSHDARKAAEEFFINIRNEKFPPEYCRLIIEATSNEFVIFEMVQLIVMNLFKQWSILEPPIFRQCFEYLLENAIRKFRISKLIRAEMLRACAKLLKRSIFDDKACDANTLDQTVHYLLTNEDPQLQAIACEFIEAIASEFATSWRTSNLGISFDFHLRARRSFEVLFLFIYLRKKKFFSQ
;
A
#
# COMPACT_ATOMS: atom_id res chain seq x y z
N MET A 1 19.97 -10.55 -29.60
CA MET A 1 20.39 -9.33 -28.87
C MET A 1 19.33 -8.31 -29.17
N GLU A 2 18.34 -8.20 -28.29
CA GLU A 2 17.21 -7.28 -28.43
C GLU A 2 17.14 -6.42 -27.18
N GLU A 3 16.90 -5.14 -27.42
CA GLU A 3 17.18 -4.00 -26.57
C GLU A 3 16.27 -3.94 -25.34
N THR A 4 16.85 -4.20 -24.17
CA THR A 4 16.29 -3.79 -22.88
C THR A 4 16.93 -2.47 -22.46
N ASN A 5 16.44 -1.35 -22.97
CA ASN A 5 16.83 -0.03 -22.46
C ASN A 5 15.76 1.00 -22.82
N ASN A 6 14.67 1.10 -22.02
CA ASN A 6 13.75 2.22 -22.18
C ASN A 6 12.87 2.62 -20.98
N ASN A 7 13.26 2.34 -19.73
CA ASN A 7 12.46 2.78 -18.55
C ASN A 7 13.20 3.62 -17.50
N GLN A 8 14.40 4.15 -17.77
CA GLN A 8 15.14 5.00 -16.82
C GLN A 8 15.12 6.52 -17.13
N ALA A 9 14.41 6.97 -18.17
CA ALA A 9 14.54 8.33 -18.69
C ALA A 9 13.93 9.47 -17.84
N GLY A 10 13.52 9.24 -16.59
CA GLY A 10 12.88 10.27 -15.75
C GLY A 10 13.24 10.26 -14.28
N PHE A 11 14.03 9.30 -13.78
CA PHE A 11 14.41 9.23 -12.38
C PHE A 11 15.62 10.13 -12.09
N ASP A 12 15.47 11.08 -11.18
CA ASP A 12 16.55 11.96 -10.74
C ASP A 12 16.93 11.60 -9.29
N PRO A 13 18.11 11.00 -9.05
CA PRO A 13 18.58 10.66 -7.71
C PRO A 13 18.64 11.86 -6.74
N ARG A 14 18.73 13.09 -7.27
CA ARG A 14 18.74 14.30 -6.44
C ARG A 14 17.42 14.51 -5.70
N HIS A 15 16.30 14.04 -6.25
CA HIS A 15 15.02 14.10 -5.54
C HIS A 15 15.02 13.23 -4.28
N VAL A 16 15.71 12.09 -4.30
CA VAL A 16 15.85 11.23 -3.11
C VAL A 16 16.62 11.96 -2.02
N ILE A 17 17.75 12.58 -2.37
CA ILE A 17 18.58 13.35 -1.43
C ILE A 17 17.76 14.49 -0.79
N GLN A 18 17.03 15.25 -1.61
CA GLN A 18 16.18 16.35 -1.12
C GLN A 18 15.06 15.85 -0.19
N MET A 19 14.44 14.71 -0.51
CA MET A 19 13.43 14.09 0.35
C MET A 19 14.02 13.62 1.67
N GLU A 20 15.21 13.03 1.66
CA GLU A 20 15.90 12.60 2.89
C GLU A 20 16.30 13.79 3.78
N GLU A 21 16.82 14.87 3.19
CA GLU A 21 17.14 16.10 3.91
C GLU A 21 15.88 16.70 4.57
N ALA A 22 14.78 16.83 3.82
CA ALA A 22 13.51 17.33 4.34
C ALA A 22 12.95 16.40 5.45
N ALA A 23 13.02 15.08 5.25
CA ALA A 23 12.59 14.11 6.25
C ALA A 23 13.41 14.23 7.55
N ASN A 24 14.73 14.37 7.46
CA ASN A 24 15.59 14.55 8.62
C ASN A 24 15.28 15.83 9.39
N ILE A 25 14.90 16.91 8.70
CA ILE A 25 14.43 18.15 9.33
C ILE A 25 13.13 17.91 10.09
N LEU A 26 12.14 17.24 9.49
CA LEU A 26 10.84 16.96 10.13
C LEU A 26 10.98 16.07 11.37
N MET A 27 11.84 15.06 11.30
CA MET A 27 12.04 14.09 12.37
C MET A 27 12.98 14.60 13.47
N SER A 28 13.68 15.72 13.25
CA SER A 28 14.57 16.32 14.24
C SER A 28 13.79 17.12 15.29
N PRO A 29 14.06 16.90 16.59
CA PRO A 29 13.44 17.69 17.65
C PRO A 29 13.94 19.15 17.66
N ASN A 30 15.17 19.39 17.20
CA ASN A 30 15.90 20.66 17.36
C ASN A 30 16.08 21.39 16.02
N VAL A 31 14.98 21.78 15.38
CA VAL A 31 14.99 22.61 14.17
C VAL A 31 14.16 23.87 14.37
N SER A 32 14.52 24.93 13.64
CA SER A 32 13.73 26.16 13.65
C SER A 32 12.33 25.90 13.10
N HIS A 33 11.37 26.71 13.56
CA HIS A 33 10.00 26.63 13.07
C HIS A 33 9.92 26.81 11.54
N ASP A 34 10.71 27.74 10.98
CA ASP A 34 10.72 28.02 9.55
C ASP A 34 11.28 26.86 8.72
N ALA A 35 12.35 26.21 9.20
CA ALA A 35 12.90 25.03 8.53
C ALA A 35 11.92 23.86 8.54
N ARG A 36 11.23 23.63 9.68
CA ARG A 36 10.19 22.61 9.79
C ARG A 36 9.04 22.89 8.84
N LYS A 37 8.53 24.12 8.82
CA LYS A 37 7.45 24.53 7.92
C LYS A 37 7.83 24.36 6.44
N ALA A 38 9.05 24.72 6.05
CA ALA A 38 9.53 24.54 4.69
C ALA A 38 9.58 23.05 4.29
N ALA A 39 10.03 22.17 5.20
CA ALA A 39 10.03 20.73 4.96
C ALA A 39 8.61 20.14 4.88
N GLU A 40 7.65 20.64 5.67
CA GLU A 40 6.24 20.25 5.56
C GLU A 40 5.64 20.66 4.22
N GLU A 41 5.86 21.91 3.79
CA GLU A 41 5.41 22.43 2.50
C GLU A 41 6.00 21.62 1.33
N PHE A 42 7.27 21.19 1.44
CA PHE A 42 7.91 20.32 0.46
C PHE A 42 7.16 18.99 0.27
N PHE A 43 6.82 18.27 1.35
CA PHE A 43 6.06 17.02 1.24
C PHE A 43 4.61 17.24 0.81
N ILE A 44 3.99 18.37 1.18
CA ILE A 44 2.67 18.75 0.66
C ILE A 44 2.72 18.91 -0.86
N ASN A 45 3.75 19.58 -1.38
CA ASN A 45 3.94 19.76 -2.82
C ASN A 45 4.16 18.40 -3.52
N ILE A 46 5.00 17.53 -2.98
CA ILE A 46 5.19 16.16 -3.50
C ILE A 46 3.87 15.39 -3.57
N ARG A 47 2.99 15.50 -2.57
CA ARG A 47 1.68 14.85 -2.57
C ARG A 47 0.71 15.44 -3.60
N ASN A 48 0.91 16.71 -3.96
CA ASN A 48 0.14 17.37 -5.01
C ASN A 48 0.68 17.05 -6.41
N GLU A 49 1.97 16.70 -6.51
CA GLU A 49 2.58 16.22 -7.74
C GLU A 49 2.01 14.87 -8.19
N LYS A 50 1.94 14.70 -9.52
CA LYS A 50 1.39 13.50 -10.15
C LYS A 50 2.50 12.48 -10.44
N PHE A 51 3.23 12.09 -9.41
CA PHE A 51 4.25 11.04 -9.56
C PHE A 51 3.58 9.72 -9.96
N PRO A 52 4.00 9.08 -11.07
CA PRO A 52 3.48 7.76 -11.42
C PRO A 52 3.93 6.75 -10.35
N PRO A 53 3.15 5.67 -10.11
CA PRO A 53 3.50 4.67 -9.10
C PRO A 53 4.92 4.10 -9.27
N GLU A 54 5.37 3.94 -10.51
CA GLU A 54 6.72 3.48 -10.84
C GLU A 54 7.80 4.43 -10.32
N TYR A 55 7.57 5.74 -10.35
CA TYR A 55 8.52 6.70 -9.82
C TYR A 55 8.66 6.60 -8.30
N CYS A 56 7.54 6.44 -7.60
CA CYS A 56 7.54 6.18 -6.15
C CYS A 56 8.26 4.87 -5.82
N ARG A 57 8.10 3.83 -6.66
CA ARG A 57 8.82 2.55 -6.53
C ARG A 57 10.33 2.77 -6.56
N LEU A 58 10.83 3.51 -7.57
CA LEU A 58 12.25 3.83 -7.70
C LEU A 58 12.79 4.60 -6.49
N ILE A 59 12.02 5.53 -5.92
CA ILE A 59 12.41 6.22 -4.67
C ILE A 59 12.52 5.24 -3.50
N ILE A 60 11.52 4.37 -3.29
CA ILE A 60 11.52 3.35 -2.22
C ILE A 60 12.72 2.40 -2.36
N GLU A 61 13.16 2.14 -3.58
CA GLU A 61 14.34 1.32 -3.85
C GLU A 61 15.66 2.04 -3.58
N ALA A 62 15.69 3.37 -3.75
CA ALA A 62 16.89 4.19 -3.65
C ALA A 62 17.20 4.73 -2.24
N THR A 63 16.25 4.69 -1.29
CA THR A 63 16.43 5.24 0.06
C THR A 63 16.32 4.18 1.15
N SER A 64 16.99 4.43 2.28
CA SER A 64 16.78 3.72 3.55
C SER A 64 16.04 4.57 4.59
N ASN A 65 15.65 5.80 4.25
CA ASN A 65 14.93 6.69 5.15
C ASN A 65 13.45 6.25 5.27
N GLU A 66 13.06 5.75 6.45
CA GLU A 66 11.72 5.22 6.67
C GLU A 66 10.62 6.27 6.48
N PHE A 67 10.87 7.55 6.80
CA PHE A 67 9.86 8.59 6.57
C PHE A 67 9.59 8.78 5.07
N VAL A 68 10.65 8.81 4.26
CA VAL A 68 10.51 8.93 2.79
C VAL A 68 9.77 7.71 2.22
N ILE A 69 10.14 6.50 2.65
CA ILE A 69 9.48 5.26 2.20
C ILE A 69 7.99 5.30 2.57
N PHE A 70 7.67 5.69 3.81
CA PHE A 70 6.29 5.82 4.28
C PHE A 70 5.48 6.79 3.41
N GLU A 71 6.03 7.97 3.12
CA GLU A 71 5.39 8.96 2.25
C GLU A 71 5.17 8.45 0.83
N MET A 72 6.14 7.72 0.26
CA MET A 72 6.02 7.15 -1.08
C MET A 72 4.96 6.05 -1.15
N VAL A 73 4.82 5.22 -0.11
CA VAL A 73 3.73 4.23 -0.06
C VAL A 73 2.36 4.91 -0.02
N GLN A 74 2.18 5.98 0.76
CA GLN A 74 0.93 6.76 0.76
C GLN A 74 0.64 7.35 -0.63
N LEU A 75 1.68 7.88 -1.28
CA LEU A 75 1.57 8.54 -2.57
C LEU A 75 1.16 7.58 -3.68
N ILE A 76 1.70 6.35 -3.69
CA ILE A 76 1.27 5.28 -4.60
C ILE A 76 -0.24 5.06 -4.50
N VAL A 77 -0.75 4.80 -3.30
CA VAL A 77 -2.19 4.51 -3.11
C VAL A 77 -3.06 5.71 -3.49
N MET A 78 -2.65 6.92 -3.08
CA MET A 78 -3.38 8.14 -3.42
C MET A 78 -3.47 8.35 -4.94
N ASN A 79 -2.37 8.17 -5.66
CA ASN A 79 -2.32 8.40 -7.11
C ASN A 79 -3.08 7.31 -7.89
N LEU A 80 -3.07 6.06 -7.40
CA LEU A 80 -3.92 4.99 -7.91
C LEU A 80 -5.41 5.32 -7.71
N PHE A 81 -5.80 5.80 -6.53
CA PHE A 81 -7.20 6.14 -6.24
C PHE A 81 -7.71 7.31 -7.08
N LYS A 82 -6.89 8.36 -7.25
CA LYS A 82 -7.23 9.52 -8.11
C LYS A 82 -7.49 9.10 -9.56
N GLN A 83 -6.87 8.02 -10.03
CA GLN A 83 -6.95 7.55 -11.41
C GLN A 83 -7.66 6.20 -11.54
N TRP A 84 -8.45 5.80 -10.53
CA TRP A 84 -9.07 4.47 -10.45
C TRP A 84 -9.88 4.11 -11.71
N SER A 85 -10.61 5.08 -12.26
CA SER A 85 -11.48 4.88 -13.42
C SER A 85 -10.72 4.84 -14.75
N ILE A 86 -9.47 5.27 -14.79
CA ILE A 86 -8.71 5.49 -16.03
C ILE A 86 -7.59 4.45 -16.18
N LEU A 87 -6.93 4.07 -15.08
CA LEU A 87 -5.84 3.10 -15.13
C LEU A 87 -6.38 1.67 -15.36
N GLU A 88 -5.54 0.89 -16.03
CA GLU A 88 -5.78 -0.52 -16.34
C GLU A 88 -5.51 -1.42 -15.12
N PRO A 89 -6.28 -2.52 -14.94
CA PRO A 89 -6.11 -3.45 -13.82
C PRO A 89 -4.67 -3.91 -13.54
N PRO A 90 -3.82 -4.25 -14.55
CA PRO A 90 -2.46 -4.73 -14.30
C PRO A 90 -1.60 -3.76 -13.48
N ILE A 91 -1.80 -2.44 -13.62
CA ILE A 91 -1.05 -1.43 -12.86
C ILE A 91 -1.36 -1.55 -11.36
N PHE A 92 -2.63 -1.75 -11.02
CA PHE A 92 -3.05 -1.92 -9.63
C PHE A 92 -2.51 -3.21 -9.02
N ARG A 93 -2.57 -4.33 -9.78
CA ARG A 93 -2.05 -5.63 -9.32
C ARG A 93 -0.55 -5.58 -9.06
N GLN A 94 0.22 -5.01 -9.99
CA GLN A 94 1.67 -4.86 -9.84
C GLN A 94 2.01 -4.02 -8.61
N CYS A 95 1.27 -2.93 -8.34
CA CYS A 95 1.48 -2.13 -7.13
C CYS A 95 1.12 -2.90 -5.86
N PHE A 96 0.01 -3.65 -5.87
CA PHE A 96 -0.42 -4.48 -4.74
C PHE A 96 0.63 -5.56 -4.41
N GLU A 97 1.07 -6.29 -5.44
CA GLU A 97 2.08 -7.35 -5.33
C GLU A 97 3.42 -6.78 -4.84
N TYR A 98 3.88 -5.67 -5.42
CA TYR A 98 5.11 -4.99 -5.01
C TYR A 98 5.08 -4.61 -3.52
N LEU A 99 4.00 -3.96 -3.07
CA LEU A 99 3.86 -3.53 -1.67
C LEU A 99 3.83 -4.71 -0.72
N LEU A 100 3.06 -5.74 -1.06
CA LEU A 100 2.93 -6.93 -0.24
C LEU A 100 4.24 -7.72 -0.15
N GLU A 101 4.91 -7.96 -1.28
CA GLU A 101 6.19 -8.66 -1.32
C GLU A 101 7.24 -7.91 -0.50
N ASN A 102 7.30 -6.57 -0.63
CA ASN A 102 8.24 -5.76 0.13
C ASN A 102 7.93 -5.76 1.64
N ALA A 103 6.66 -5.76 2.04
CA ALA A 103 6.27 -5.89 3.45
C ALA A 103 6.74 -7.23 4.05
N ILE A 104 6.64 -8.30 3.26
CA ILE A 104 7.00 -9.67 3.67
C ILE A 104 8.51 -9.90 3.67
N ARG A 105 9.23 -9.30 2.71
CA ARG A 105 10.66 -9.54 2.46
C ARG A 105 11.52 -8.37 2.94
N LYS A 106 11.64 -7.31 2.13
CA LYS A 106 12.60 -6.21 2.35
C LYS A 106 12.37 -5.49 3.69
N PHE A 107 11.12 -5.17 4.00
CA PHE A 107 10.74 -4.40 5.19
C PHE A 107 10.19 -5.26 6.31
N ARG A 108 10.47 -6.57 6.26
CA ARG A 108 10.00 -7.54 7.25
C ARG A 108 10.32 -7.16 8.69
N ILE A 109 11.43 -6.46 8.93
CA ILE A 109 11.89 -6.05 10.28
C ILE A 109 11.32 -4.67 10.64
N SER A 110 11.20 -3.75 9.68
CA SER A 110 10.68 -2.41 9.92
C SER A 110 9.17 -2.45 10.18
N LYS A 111 8.77 -2.40 11.44
CA LYS A 111 7.35 -2.44 11.82
C LYS A 111 6.56 -1.27 11.22
N LEU A 112 7.14 -0.07 11.17
CA LEU A 112 6.50 1.11 10.63
C LEU A 112 6.19 0.95 9.14
N ILE A 113 7.21 0.60 8.35
CA ILE A 113 7.06 0.47 6.89
C ILE A 113 6.19 -0.73 6.53
N ARG A 114 6.40 -1.87 7.21
CA ARG A 114 5.60 -3.07 7.00
C ARG A 114 4.12 -2.80 7.25
N ALA A 115 3.78 -2.21 8.40
CA ALA A 115 2.40 -1.88 8.72
C ALA A 115 1.80 -0.93 7.67
N GLU A 116 2.58 0.03 7.17
CA GLU A 116 2.11 0.93 6.13
C GLU A 116 1.84 0.22 4.80
N MET A 117 2.74 -0.65 4.35
CA MET A 117 2.56 -1.41 3.12
C MET A 117 1.36 -2.36 3.20
N LEU A 118 1.18 -3.07 4.33
CA LEU A 118 0.02 -3.92 4.56
C LEU A 118 -1.29 -3.10 4.58
N ARG A 119 -1.27 -1.92 5.22
CA ARG A 119 -2.39 -0.99 5.20
C ARG A 119 -2.70 -0.55 3.77
N ALA A 120 -1.69 -0.17 2.98
CA ALA A 120 -1.85 0.19 1.57
C ALA A 120 -2.50 -0.94 0.75
N CYS A 121 -2.05 -2.18 0.93
CA CYS A 121 -2.68 -3.36 0.31
C CYS A 121 -4.15 -3.52 0.74
N ALA A 122 -4.48 -3.34 2.03
CA ALA A 122 -5.85 -3.39 2.52
C ALA A 122 -6.73 -2.30 1.88
N LYS A 123 -6.22 -1.07 1.70
CA LYS A 123 -6.94 0.01 1.01
C LYS A 123 -7.26 -0.37 -0.44
N LEU A 124 -6.26 -0.88 -1.17
CA LEU A 124 -6.39 -1.33 -2.55
C LEU A 124 -7.41 -2.47 -2.68
N LEU A 125 -7.33 -3.46 -1.81
CA LEU A 125 -8.29 -4.58 -1.74
C LEU A 125 -9.73 -4.08 -1.54
N LYS A 126 -9.96 -3.21 -0.54
CA LYS A 126 -11.29 -2.64 -0.30
C LYS A 126 -11.82 -1.87 -1.48
N ARG A 127 -10.95 -1.11 -2.16
CA ARG A 127 -11.35 -0.36 -3.35
C ARG A 127 -11.70 -1.27 -4.53
N SER A 128 -11.07 -2.45 -4.60
CA SER A 128 -11.27 -3.48 -5.61
C SER A 128 -12.38 -4.48 -5.35
N ILE A 129 -13.06 -4.43 -4.19
CA ILE A 129 -14.04 -5.45 -3.79
C ILE A 129 -15.19 -5.70 -4.78
N PHE A 130 -15.41 -4.79 -5.74
CA PHE A 130 -16.46 -4.91 -6.78
C PHE A 130 -15.92 -5.06 -8.21
N ASP A 131 -14.62 -4.86 -8.44
CA ASP A 131 -14.03 -4.82 -9.78
C ASP A 131 -12.74 -5.63 -9.93
N ASP A 132 -12.24 -6.21 -8.83
CA ASP A 132 -11.04 -7.05 -8.75
C ASP A 132 -9.80 -6.42 -9.41
N LYS A 133 -9.73 -5.08 -9.50
CA LYS A 133 -8.63 -4.40 -10.20
C LYS A 133 -7.27 -4.68 -9.59
N ALA A 134 -7.14 -4.56 -8.26
CA ALA A 134 -5.89 -4.69 -7.53
C ALA A 134 -5.66 -6.11 -6.97
N CYS A 135 -6.71 -6.74 -6.44
CA CYS A 135 -6.65 -8.07 -5.85
C CYS A 135 -8.07 -8.65 -5.81
N ASP A 136 -8.22 -9.91 -6.23
CA ASP A 136 -9.47 -10.67 -6.11
C ASP A 136 -9.47 -11.56 -4.86
N ALA A 137 -10.66 -12.08 -4.52
CA ALA A 137 -10.86 -12.91 -3.33
C ALA A 137 -10.05 -14.21 -3.31
N ASN A 138 -9.83 -14.86 -4.47
CA ASN A 138 -9.07 -16.11 -4.54
C ASN A 138 -7.59 -15.84 -4.31
N THR A 139 -7.06 -14.80 -4.97
CA THR A 139 -5.67 -14.36 -4.78
C THR A 139 -5.40 -14.00 -3.32
N LEU A 140 -6.34 -13.32 -2.66
CA LEU A 140 -6.26 -13.02 -1.23
C LEU A 140 -6.25 -14.28 -0.36
N ASP A 141 -7.20 -15.22 -0.54
CA ASP A 141 -7.24 -16.45 0.26
C ASP A 141 -5.98 -17.30 0.07
N GLN A 142 -5.49 -17.43 -1.15
CA GLN A 142 -4.24 -18.15 -1.44
C GLN A 142 -3.04 -17.52 -0.75
N THR A 143 -2.93 -16.18 -0.83
CA THR A 143 -1.85 -15.41 -0.19
C THR A 143 -1.87 -15.57 1.33
N VAL A 144 -3.03 -15.34 1.97
CA VAL A 144 -3.17 -15.44 3.42
C VAL A 144 -2.95 -16.88 3.88
N HIS A 145 -3.47 -17.86 3.14
CA HIS A 145 -3.25 -19.27 3.44
C HIS A 145 -1.76 -19.62 3.39
N TYR A 146 -1.06 -19.24 2.32
CA TYR A 146 0.38 -19.46 2.18
C TYR A 146 1.18 -18.88 3.34
N LEU A 147 0.86 -17.66 3.79
CA LEU A 147 1.57 -17.03 4.90
C LEU A 147 1.27 -17.69 6.25
N LEU A 148 0.01 -18.10 6.49
CA LEU A 148 -0.40 -18.75 7.73
C LEU A 148 0.10 -20.19 7.88
N THR A 149 0.23 -20.93 6.78
CA THR A 149 0.71 -22.32 6.80
C THR A 149 2.22 -22.43 6.60
N ASN A 150 2.92 -21.31 6.42
CA ASN A 150 4.37 -21.30 6.33
C ASN A 150 4.99 -21.73 7.66
N GLU A 151 6.11 -22.45 7.61
CA GLU A 151 6.84 -22.88 8.82
C GLU A 151 7.49 -21.71 9.57
N ASP A 152 7.70 -20.59 8.91
CA ASP A 152 8.31 -19.39 9.49
C ASP A 152 7.29 -18.60 10.36
N PRO A 153 7.47 -18.55 11.70
CA PRO A 153 6.52 -17.90 12.61
C PRO A 153 6.37 -16.39 12.36
N GLN A 154 7.40 -15.74 11.83
CA GLN A 154 7.31 -14.32 11.55
C GLN A 154 6.49 -14.07 10.26
N LEU A 155 6.42 -15.02 9.31
CA LEU A 155 5.48 -14.92 8.19
C LEU A 155 4.03 -15.09 8.65
N GLN A 156 3.79 -16.02 9.58
CA GLN A 156 2.48 -16.20 10.20
C GLN A 156 2.03 -14.93 10.95
N ALA A 157 2.94 -14.29 11.70
CA ALA A 157 2.67 -13.03 12.38
C ALA A 157 2.32 -11.90 11.40
N ILE A 158 3.03 -11.80 10.28
CA ILE A 158 2.73 -10.83 9.21
C ILE A 158 1.36 -11.12 8.57
N ALA A 159 0.98 -12.39 8.44
CA ALA A 159 -0.35 -12.76 7.98
C ALA A 159 -1.44 -12.23 8.93
N CYS A 160 -1.24 -12.37 10.24
CA CYS A 160 -2.14 -11.81 11.26
C CYS A 160 -2.22 -10.28 11.17
N GLU A 161 -1.08 -9.59 11.04
CA GLU A 161 -1.04 -8.13 10.85
C GLU A 161 -1.81 -7.72 9.57
N PHE A 162 -1.69 -8.48 8.49
CA PHE A 162 -2.40 -8.18 7.25
C PHE A 162 -3.91 -8.40 7.37
N ILE A 163 -4.34 -9.51 8.01
CA ILE A 163 -5.76 -9.78 8.31
C ILE A 163 -6.33 -8.65 9.17
N GLU A 164 -5.60 -8.19 10.18
CA GLU A 164 -6.00 -7.08 11.04
C GLU A 164 -6.12 -5.77 10.24
N ALA A 165 -5.13 -5.47 9.39
CA ALA A 165 -5.17 -4.30 8.51
C ALA A 165 -6.39 -4.32 7.58
N ILE A 166 -6.71 -5.48 6.99
CA ILE A 166 -7.90 -5.66 6.15
C ILE A 166 -9.17 -5.45 6.97
N ALA A 167 -9.32 -6.11 8.11
CA ALA A 167 -10.52 -6.00 8.95
C ALA A 167 -10.74 -4.55 9.42
N SER A 168 -9.68 -3.88 9.89
CA SER A 168 -9.70 -2.47 10.27
C SER A 168 -10.09 -1.58 9.08
N GLU A 169 -9.53 -1.85 7.90
CA GLU A 169 -9.85 -1.07 6.72
C GLU A 169 -11.33 -1.21 6.36
N PHE A 170 -11.88 -2.42 6.25
CA PHE A 170 -13.30 -2.61 5.95
C PHE A 170 -14.26 -2.12 7.05
N ALA A 171 -13.82 -2.05 8.31
CA ALA A 171 -14.60 -1.49 9.42
C ALA A 171 -14.67 0.04 9.39
N THR A 172 -13.68 0.71 8.79
CA THR A 172 -13.59 2.17 8.74
C THR A 172 -14.23 2.76 7.49
N SER A 173 -14.70 4.00 7.61
CA SER A 173 -15.14 4.81 6.46
C SER A 173 -14.25 6.04 6.39
N TRP A 174 -13.48 6.18 5.32
CA TRP A 174 -12.73 7.42 5.09
C TRP A 174 -13.61 8.47 4.43
N ARG A 175 -13.44 9.73 4.83
CA ARG A 175 -13.97 10.87 4.08
C ARG A 175 -12.83 11.49 3.30
N THR A 176 -12.78 11.18 2.01
CA THR A 176 -11.84 11.81 1.09
C THR A 176 -12.63 12.33 -0.09
N SER A 177 -13.14 13.56 0.04
CA SER A 177 -13.87 14.30 -1.00
C SER A 177 -13.13 14.28 -2.34
N ASN A 178 -11.80 14.19 -2.30
CA ASN A 178 -10.92 14.27 -3.46
C ASN A 178 -10.66 12.91 -4.12
N LEU A 179 -11.16 11.80 -3.57
CA LEU A 179 -10.96 10.44 -4.11
C LEU A 179 -12.25 9.82 -4.68
N GLY A 180 -13.38 10.55 -4.61
CA GLY A 180 -14.65 10.10 -5.21
C GLY A 180 -15.27 8.86 -4.57
N ILE A 181 -14.85 8.48 -3.36
CA ILE A 181 -15.39 7.32 -2.64
C ILE A 181 -16.49 7.79 -1.70
N SER A 182 -17.72 7.34 -1.95
CA SER A 182 -18.88 7.71 -1.14
C SER A 182 -19.00 6.88 0.13
N PHE A 183 -19.74 7.40 1.12
CA PHE A 183 -20.11 6.61 2.30
C PHE A 183 -20.91 5.35 1.93
N ASP A 184 -21.77 5.43 0.91
CA ASP A 184 -22.50 4.26 0.39
C ASP A 184 -21.55 3.17 -0.11
N PHE A 185 -20.49 3.55 -0.84
CA PHE A 185 -19.46 2.60 -1.27
C PHE A 185 -18.87 1.86 -0.06
N HIS A 186 -18.51 2.59 1.00
CA HIS A 186 -17.95 1.99 2.22
C HIS A 186 -18.87 0.96 2.86
N LEU A 187 -20.15 1.31 2.99
CA LEU A 187 -21.14 0.43 3.59
C LEU A 187 -21.33 -0.85 2.75
N ARG A 188 -21.42 -0.71 1.42
CA ARG A 188 -21.52 -1.85 0.51
C ARG A 188 -20.26 -2.71 0.54
N ALA A 189 -19.08 -2.10 0.56
CA ALA A 189 -17.80 -2.80 0.62
C ALA A 189 -17.70 -3.64 1.89
N ARG A 190 -18.05 -3.06 3.05
CA ARG A 190 -18.09 -3.77 4.33
C ARG A 190 -19.02 -4.98 4.30
N ARG A 191 -20.26 -4.82 3.81
CA ARG A 191 -21.22 -5.94 3.70
C ARG A 191 -20.70 -7.04 2.79
N SER A 192 -20.09 -6.67 1.66
CA SER A 192 -19.52 -7.63 0.71
C SER A 192 -18.36 -8.41 1.33
N PHE A 193 -17.53 -7.73 2.10
CA PHE A 193 -16.45 -8.35 2.87
C PHE A 193 -16.95 -9.30 3.96
N GLU A 194 -17.97 -8.92 4.74
CA GLU A 194 -18.59 -9.77 5.76
C GLU A 194 -19.15 -11.07 5.13
N VAL A 195 -19.80 -10.96 3.97
CA VAL A 195 -20.29 -12.10 3.19
C VAL A 195 -19.14 -12.96 2.69
N LEU A 196 -18.10 -12.36 2.11
CA LEU A 196 -16.92 -13.08 1.61
C LEU A 196 -16.22 -13.86 2.73
N PHE A 197 -16.01 -13.23 3.89
CA PHE A 197 -15.42 -13.88 5.06
C PHE A 197 -16.25 -15.07 5.54
N LEU A 198 -17.58 -14.91 5.58
CA LEU A 198 -18.49 -16.00 5.92
C LEU A 198 -18.37 -17.15 4.92
N PHE A 199 -18.28 -16.87 3.61
CA PHE A 199 -18.09 -17.89 2.58
C PHE A 199 -16.75 -18.62 2.71
N ILE A 200 -15.65 -17.91 2.92
CA ILE A 200 -14.32 -18.51 3.11
C ILE A 200 -14.34 -19.41 4.35
N TYR A 201 -14.86 -18.92 5.47
CA TYR A 201 -14.98 -19.68 6.71
C TYR A 201 -15.83 -20.95 6.54
N LEU A 202 -17.00 -20.84 5.88
CA LEU A 202 -17.88 -21.99 5.62
C LEU A 202 -17.26 -23.01 4.65
N ARG A 203 -16.47 -22.57 3.64
CA ARG A 203 -15.73 -23.49 2.77
C ARG A 203 -14.67 -24.27 3.55
N LYS A 204 -13.90 -23.62 4.42
CA LYS A 204 -12.88 -24.33 5.22
C LYS A 204 -13.50 -25.31 6.22
N LYS A 205 -14.67 -24.99 6.80
CA LYS A 205 -15.39 -25.92 7.69
C LYS A 205 -15.83 -27.23 7.00
N LYS A 206 -16.20 -27.18 5.71
CA LYS A 206 -16.49 -28.39 4.92
C LYS A 206 -15.24 -29.25 4.67
N PHE A 207 -14.07 -28.64 4.54
CA PHE A 207 -12.80 -29.35 4.35
C PHE A 207 -12.29 -30.06 5.61
N PHE A 208 -12.63 -29.57 6.81
CA PHE A 208 -12.29 -30.24 8.09
C PHE A 208 -13.36 -31.23 8.57
N SER A 209 -14.44 -31.45 7.81
CA SER A 209 -15.51 -32.42 8.11
C SER A 209 -15.47 -33.65 7.19
N GLN A 210 -14.37 -33.85 6.47
CA GLN A 210 -14.00 -35.05 5.72
C GLN A 210 -12.65 -35.54 6.22
#